data_AF-A0A737IS96-F1
#
_entry.id   AF-A0A737IS96-F1
#
_cell.length_a   1.000
_cell.length_b   1.000
_cell.length_c   1.000
_cell.angle_alpha   90.00
_cell.angle_beta   90.00
_cell.angle_gamma   90.00
#
_symmetry.space_group_name_H-M   'P 1'
#
loop_
_entity.id
_entity.type
_entity.pdbx_description
1 polymer ?
#
loop_
_entity_poly.entity_id
_entity_poly.type
_entity_poly.pdbx_seq_one_letter_code
_entity_poly.pdbx_strand_id
1 'polypeptide(L)'
;MSIIDEYISQHFSERLCLDVTEEDITWQLRGSRSDYVNTRIQFDREKLMAVMDVMLSGLDSDEATLARCRQVLTLWIAGLDMLSKEAEQPDWLPRVHPHSSGQCDQLLKGNPAALTEADEETYLRVTGQQDLPAHRRIPQVTFSKTVRYWHRFESWLAQQLQDITQHCYQKLKCFVANCTTEPRQLREFRGEYGSLRLFVGPQDIDEIDILEFNPEYIVSWVDKVADGLFTPVCFVVNVYYKNGILLESFTWDSEVDNINRMTSCDYGEAMSQAISWVREQFEQPVIDQPVPQQPRLAA
;
A
#
# COMPACT_ATOMS: atom_id res chain seq x y z
N MET A 1 -6.69 -4.22 -4.81
CA MET A 1 -5.57 -3.60 -4.11
C MET A 1 -6.12 -2.61 -3.11
N SER A 2 -5.82 -2.79 -1.82
CA SER A 2 -6.26 -1.88 -0.77
C SER A 2 -5.30 -0.69 -0.61
N ILE A 3 -5.72 0.34 0.10
CA ILE A 3 -4.84 1.47 0.46
C ILE A 3 -3.60 1.03 1.27
N ILE A 4 -3.73 -0.07 2.04
CA ILE A 4 -2.62 -0.63 2.80
C ILE A 4 -1.60 -1.29 1.87
N ASP A 5 -2.07 -2.04 0.87
CA ASP A 5 -1.21 -2.69 -0.12
C ASP A 5 -0.48 -1.65 -0.97
N GLU A 6 -1.19 -0.60 -1.40
CA GLU A 6 -0.61 0.52 -2.14
C GLU A 6 0.47 1.23 -1.30
N TYR A 7 0.20 1.52 -0.03
CA TYR A 7 1.18 2.13 0.86
C TYR A 7 2.46 1.28 0.98
N ILE A 8 2.32 -0.04 1.17
CA ILE A 8 3.47 -0.95 1.25
C ILE A 8 4.22 -0.98 -0.09
N SER A 9 3.51 -1.14 -1.21
CA SER A 9 4.08 -1.18 -2.55
C SER A 9 4.92 0.07 -2.85
N GLN A 10 4.40 1.26 -2.53
CA GLN A 10 5.13 2.52 -2.74
C GLN A 10 6.44 2.58 -1.95
N HIS A 11 6.48 2.13 -0.69
CA HIS A 11 7.73 2.11 0.07
C HIS A 11 8.77 1.15 -0.52
N PHE A 12 8.36 0.04 -1.14
CA PHE A 12 9.26 -0.86 -1.86
C PHE A 12 9.74 -0.25 -3.18
N SER A 13 8.84 0.38 -3.93
CA SER A 13 9.15 1.06 -5.19
C SER A 13 10.15 2.20 -4.98
N GLU A 14 9.90 3.09 -4.02
CA GLU A 14 10.75 4.25 -3.74
C GLU A 14 12.14 3.87 -3.21
N ARG A 15 12.21 2.88 -2.32
CA ARG A 15 13.46 2.56 -1.60
C ARG A 15 14.30 1.47 -2.25
N LEU A 16 13.70 0.59 -3.05
CA LEU A 16 14.40 -0.53 -3.67
C LEU A 16 14.18 -0.64 -5.19
N CYS A 17 13.35 0.24 -5.77
CA CYS A 17 12.94 0.14 -7.18
C CYS A 17 12.34 -1.24 -7.48
N LEU A 18 11.55 -1.77 -6.54
CA LEU A 18 10.85 -3.04 -6.66
C LEU A 18 9.36 -2.79 -6.83
N ASP A 19 8.81 -3.34 -7.89
CA ASP A 19 7.37 -3.43 -8.07
C ASP A 19 6.84 -4.64 -7.28
N VAL A 20 6.06 -4.35 -6.24
CA VAL A 20 5.48 -5.35 -5.34
C VAL A 20 3.97 -5.21 -5.43
N THR A 21 3.30 -6.31 -5.78
CA THR A 21 1.85 -6.33 -6.00
C THR A 21 1.10 -6.81 -4.76
N GLU A 22 -0.23 -6.68 -4.78
CA GLU A 22 -1.09 -7.22 -3.71
C GLU A 22 -0.92 -8.74 -3.50
N GLU A 23 -0.51 -9.50 -4.53
CA GLU A 23 -0.26 -10.95 -4.43
C GLU A 23 1.04 -11.26 -3.68
N ASP A 24 2.00 -10.33 -3.70
CA ASP A 24 3.28 -10.46 -3.03
C ASP A 24 3.20 -10.00 -1.57
N ILE A 25 2.17 -9.24 -1.21
CA ILE A 25 2.04 -8.60 0.11
C ILE A 25 1.18 -9.45 1.03
N THR A 26 1.61 -9.58 2.28
CA THR A 26 0.84 -10.23 3.34
C THR A 26 0.97 -9.45 4.64
N TRP A 27 -0.16 -9.08 5.24
CA TRP A 27 -0.15 -8.33 6.50
C TRP A 27 -1.31 -8.74 7.42
N GLN A 28 -1.15 -8.47 8.71
CA GLN A 28 -2.21 -8.57 9.70
C GLN A 28 -2.01 -7.47 10.74
N LEU A 29 -3.03 -6.63 10.93
CA LEU A 29 -2.95 -5.44 11.81
C LEU A 29 -4.16 -5.41 12.77
N ARG A 30 -4.23 -6.37 13.70
CA ARG A 30 -5.37 -6.54 14.62
C ARG A 30 -5.12 -5.97 16.03
N GLY A 31 -4.02 -5.24 16.23
CA GLY A 31 -3.57 -4.78 17.54
C GLY A 31 -2.98 -5.90 18.41
N SER A 32 -2.52 -6.99 17.79
CA SER A 32 -2.05 -8.20 18.47
C SER A 32 -0.53 -8.36 18.39
N ARG A 33 0.03 -9.26 19.23
CA ARG A 33 1.46 -9.63 19.14
C ARG A 33 1.79 -10.42 17.87
N SER A 34 0.78 -10.99 17.21
CA SER A 34 0.91 -11.71 15.94
C SER A 34 0.71 -10.80 14.73
N ASP A 35 0.67 -9.48 14.91
CA ASP A 35 0.58 -8.56 13.78
C ASP A 35 1.90 -8.49 13.02
N TYR A 36 1.82 -8.39 11.69
CA TYR A 36 2.98 -8.40 10.80
C TYR A 36 2.70 -7.63 9.51
N VAL A 37 3.79 -7.25 8.83
CA VAL A 37 3.81 -6.83 7.43
C VAL A 37 4.98 -7.55 6.78
N ASN A 38 4.67 -8.45 5.85
CA ASN A 38 5.64 -9.32 5.19
C ASN A 38 5.37 -9.36 3.69
N THR A 39 6.39 -9.74 2.92
CA THR A 39 6.29 -9.96 1.47
C THR A 39 6.66 -11.39 1.08
N ARG A 40 6.33 -11.76 -0.15
CA ARG A 40 6.72 -12.99 -0.80
C ARG A 40 7.44 -12.66 -2.10
N ILE A 41 8.75 -12.48 -2.03
CA ILE A 41 9.57 -12.06 -3.18
C ILE A 41 10.64 -13.10 -3.46
N GLN A 42 10.70 -13.57 -4.70
CA GLN A 42 11.84 -14.30 -5.25
C GLN A 42 12.70 -13.31 -6.05
N PHE A 43 13.94 -13.07 -5.62
CA PHE A 43 14.81 -12.09 -6.27
C PHE A 43 15.51 -12.71 -7.49
N ASP A 44 14.82 -12.67 -8.63
CA ASP A 44 15.39 -12.97 -9.94
C ASP A 44 16.45 -11.93 -10.36
N ARG A 45 17.09 -12.18 -11.50
CA ARG A 45 18.08 -11.25 -12.07
C ARG A 45 17.58 -9.81 -12.18
N GLU A 46 16.36 -9.58 -12.64
CA GLU A 46 15.86 -8.22 -12.88
C GLU A 46 15.76 -7.45 -11.56
N LYS A 47 15.12 -8.05 -10.56
CA LYS A 47 14.97 -7.48 -9.22
C LYS A 47 16.32 -7.26 -8.55
N LEU A 48 17.23 -8.23 -8.63
CA LEU A 48 18.57 -8.09 -8.04
C LEU A 48 19.40 -6.98 -8.70
N MET A 49 19.26 -6.78 -10.02
CA MET A 49 19.95 -5.70 -10.73
C MET A 49 19.41 -4.32 -10.32
N ALA A 50 18.08 -4.17 -10.23
CA ALA A 50 17.47 -2.92 -9.77
C ALA A 50 17.93 -2.56 -8.34
N VAL A 51 17.85 -3.52 -7.42
CA VAL A 51 18.30 -3.40 -6.03
C VAL A 51 19.80 -3.08 -5.94
N MET A 52 20.63 -3.71 -6.79
CA MET A 52 22.06 -3.42 -6.86
C MET A 52 22.31 -1.98 -7.28
N ASP A 53 21.62 -1.47 -8.29
CA ASP A 53 21.79 -0.10 -8.77
C ASP A 53 21.37 0.92 -7.70
N VAL A 54 20.30 0.64 -6.94
CA VAL A 54 19.92 1.46 -5.78
C VAL A 54 21.00 1.45 -4.71
N MET A 55 21.49 0.27 -4.30
CA MET A 55 22.56 0.16 -3.31
C MET A 55 23.78 0.97 -3.72
N LEU A 56 24.26 0.79 -4.96
CA LEU A 56 25.47 1.44 -5.44
C LEU A 56 25.30 2.96 -5.58
N SER A 57 24.11 3.43 -5.96
CA SER A 57 23.82 4.87 -6.06
C SER A 57 23.80 5.57 -4.69
N GLY A 58 23.51 4.82 -3.62
CA GLY A 58 23.54 5.32 -2.24
C GLY A 58 24.92 5.31 -1.57
N LEU A 59 25.96 4.75 -2.22
CA LEU A 59 27.31 4.70 -1.64
C LEU A 59 28.10 5.97 -1.92
N ASP A 60 28.68 6.55 -0.88
CA ASP A 60 29.68 7.61 -1.01
C ASP A 60 31.03 7.01 -1.41
N SER A 61 31.29 6.89 -2.71
CA SER A 61 32.50 6.28 -3.28
C SER A 61 32.81 6.81 -4.68
N ASP A 62 34.05 6.67 -5.12
CA ASP A 62 34.45 7.10 -6.47
C ASP A 62 33.86 6.22 -7.57
N GLU A 63 33.62 6.81 -8.75
CA GLU A 63 33.01 6.15 -9.90
C GLU A 63 33.76 4.89 -10.34
N ALA A 64 35.09 4.87 -10.25
CA ALA A 64 35.87 3.70 -10.64
C ALA A 64 35.66 2.53 -9.66
N THR A 65 35.50 2.80 -8.37
CA THR A 65 35.12 1.80 -7.37
C THR A 65 33.70 1.30 -7.58
N LEU A 66 32.73 2.20 -7.83
CA LEU A 66 31.34 1.82 -8.10
C LEU A 66 31.22 0.96 -9.36
N ALA A 67 31.92 1.32 -10.44
CA ALA A 67 31.95 0.54 -11.68
C ALA A 67 32.52 -0.88 -11.47
N ARG A 68 33.58 -1.02 -10.64
CA ARG A 68 34.13 -2.34 -10.29
C ARG A 68 33.14 -3.17 -9.46
N CYS A 69 32.50 -2.57 -8.46
CA CYS A 69 31.48 -3.24 -7.65
C CYS A 69 30.31 -3.70 -8.52
N ARG A 70 29.83 -2.84 -9.41
CA ARG A 70 28.76 -3.13 -10.38
C ARG A 70 29.13 -4.31 -11.28
N GLN A 71 30.33 -4.30 -11.85
CA GLN A 71 30.81 -5.40 -12.70
C GLN A 71 30.83 -6.73 -11.94
N VAL A 72 31.40 -6.75 -10.73
CA VAL A 72 31.48 -7.96 -9.92
C VAL A 72 30.09 -8.49 -9.55
N LEU A 73 29.22 -7.63 -9.05
CA LEU A 73 27.86 -8.02 -8.64
C LEU A 73 27.01 -8.45 -9.83
N THR A 74 27.19 -7.83 -11.01
CA THR A 74 26.50 -8.27 -12.24
C THR A 74 26.84 -9.70 -12.60
N LEU A 75 28.11 -10.11 -12.46
CA LEU A 75 28.53 -11.50 -12.69
C LEU A 75 27.94 -12.46 -11.67
N TRP A 76 27.87 -12.06 -10.39
CA TRP A 76 27.20 -12.84 -9.36
C TRP A 76 25.71 -13.06 -9.66
N ILE A 77 25.00 -11.97 -9.94
CA ILE A 77 23.56 -11.99 -10.21
C ILE A 77 23.26 -12.84 -11.46
N ALA A 78 23.96 -12.58 -12.58
CA ALA A 78 23.74 -13.31 -13.82
C ALA A 78 24.07 -14.80 -13.67
N GLY A 79 25.21 -15.12 -13.03
CA GLY A 79 25.65 -16.49 -12.85
C GLY A 79 24.72 -17.30 -11.95
N LEU A 80 24.31 -16.73 -10.81
CA LEU A 80 23.40 -17.42 -9.89
C LEU A 80 22.00 -17.59 -10.47
N ASP A 81 21.46 -16.57 -11.15
CA ASP A 81 20.15 -16.65 -11.80
C ASP A 81 20.11 -17.70 -12.90
N MET A 82 21.12 -17.73 -13.78
CA MET A 82 21.21 -18.72 -14.84
C MET A 82 21.39 -20.14 -14.29
N LEU A 83 22.28 -20.33 -13.31
CA LEU A 83 22.47 -21.63 -12.66
C LEU A 83 21.22 -22.12 -11.94
N SER A 84 20.55 -21.23 -11.21
CA SER A 84 19.29 -21.52 -10.53
C SER A 84 18.22 -22.02 -11.51
N LYS A 85 18.12 -21.40 -12.68
CA LYS A 85 17.20 -21.81 -13.75
C LYS A 85 17.59 -23.15 -14.38
N GLU A 86 18.87 -23.33 -14.73
CA GLU A 86 19.37 -24.58 -15.33
C GLU A 86 19.20 -25.79 -14.38
N ALA A 87 19.41 -25.59 -13.08
CA ALA A 87 19.32 -26.64 -12.07
C ALA A 87 17.90 -26.84 -11.49
N GLU A 88 16.93 -26.00 -11.89
CA GLU A 88 15.60 -25.93 -11.28
C GLU A 88 15.66 -25.75 -9.74
N GLN A 89 16.63 -24.96 -9.27
CA GLN A 89 16.88 -24.67 -7.86
C GLN A 89 16.62 -23.18 -7.56
N PRO A 90 15.35 -22.74 -7.43
CA PRO A 90 15.03 -21.34 -7.12
C PRO A 90 15.65 -20.89 -5.79
N ASP A 91 15.87 -21.83 -4.88
CA ASP A 91 16.44 -21.57 -3.55
C ASP A 91 17.89 -21.09 -3.56
N TRP A 92 18.57 -21.16 -4.71
CA TRP A 92 19.92 -20.60 -4.87
C TRP A 92 19.94 -19.09 -4.96
N LEU A 93 18.79 -18.47 -5.25
CA LEU A 93 18.61 -17.03 -5.23
C LEU A 93 18.06 -16.56 -3.88
N PRO A 94 18.38 -15.34 -3.44
CA PRO A 94 17.78 -14.75 -2.26
C PRO A 94 16.26 -14.64 -2.41
N ARG A 95 15.53 -14.83 -1.32
CA ARG A 95 14.06 -14.72 -1.30
C ARG A 95 13.53 -14.33 0.07
N VAL A 96 12.29 -13.85 0.09
CA VAL A 96 11.52 -13.60 1.31
C VAL A 96 10.24 -14.42 1.23
N HIS A 97 9.81 -14.97 2.36
CA HIS A 97 8.58 -15.72 2.44
C HIS A 97 7.90 -15.53 3.80
N PRO A 98 6.56 -15.32 3.85
CA PRO A 98 5.86 -15.00 5.10
C PRO A 98 6.00 -16.07 6.19
N HIS A 99 6.23 -17.34 5.82
CA HIS A 99 6.40 -18.43 6.80
C HIS A 99 7.78 -18.41 7.49
N SER A 100 8.76 -17.75 6.88
CA SER A 100 10.11 -17.59 7.44
C SER A 100 10.30 -16.20 8.04
N SER A 101 9.50 -15.23 7.63
CA SER A 101 9.41 -13.90 8.23
C SER A 101 8.63 -13.96 9.56
N GLY A 102 9.03 -13.11 10.50
CA GLY A 102 8.31 -12.92 11.76
C GLY A 102 7.28 -11.81 11.60
N GLN A 103 7.47 -10.73 12.36
CA GLN A 103 6.68 -9.51 12.24
C GLN A 103 7.02 -8.68 10.99
N CYS A 104 8.26 -8.82 10.51
CA CYS A 104 8.82 -8.10 9.39
C CYS A 104 9.64 -9.06 8.54
N ASP A 105 9.99 -8.62 7.33
CA ASP A 105 10.65 -9.46 6.35
C ASP A 105 12.02 -9.95 6.83
N GLN A 106 12.25 -11.25 6.59
CA GLN A 106 13.53 -11.89 6.81
C GLN A 106 14.02 -12.51 5.50
N LEU A 107 15.16 -12.02 5.01
CA LEU A 107 15.79 -12.56 3.80
C LEU A 107 16.33 -13.97 4.06
N LEU A 108 15.80 -14.94 3.31
CA LEU A 108 16.41 -16.24 3.11
C LEU A 108 17.55 -16.07 2.09
N LYS A 109 18.79 -16.29 2.56
CA LYS A 109 19.99 -16.12 1.74
C LYS A 109 20.03 -17.14 0.61
N GLY A 110 20.61 -16.72 -0.52
CA GLY A 110 20.86 -17.62 -1.64
C GLY A 110 22.01 -18.58 -1.35
N ASN A 111 22.36 -19.38 -2.35
CA ASN A 111 23.47 -20.32 -2.29
C ASN A 111 24.62 -19.87 -3.20
N PRO A 112 25.50 -18.96 -2.74
CA PRO A 112 26.64 -18.53 -3.55
C PRO A 112 27.64 -19.65 -3.84
N ALA A 113 27.63 -20.74 -3.05
CA ALA A 113 28.51 -21.88 -3.26
C ALA A 113 28.28 -22.53 -4.63
N ALA A 114 27.03 -22.54 -5.12
CA ALA A 114 26.66 -23.07 -6.43
C ALA A 114 27.50 -22.45 -7.57
N LEU A 115 27.82 -21.16 -7.48
CA LEU A 115 28.62 -20.46 -8.48
C LEU A 115 30.14 -20.53 -8.18
N THR A 116 30.55 -20.56 -6.91
CA THR A 116 31.99 -20.64 -6.54
C THR A 116 32.59 -22.04 -6.64
N GLU A 117 31.76 -23.07 -6.69
CA GLU A 117 32.19 -24.46 -6.86
C GLU A 117 32.03 -24.96 -8.29
N ALA A 118 31.39 -24.16 -9.16
CA ALA A 118 31.31 -24.43 -10.59
C ALA A 118 32.70 -24.45 -11.23
N ASP A 119 32.88 -25.35 -12.21
CA ASP A 119 34.08 -25.36 -13.04
C ASP A 119 34.18 -24.11 -13.94
N GLU A 120 35.37 -23.84 -14.46
CA GLU A 120 35.65 -22.64 -15.26
C GLU A 120 34.74 -22.54 -16.51
N GLU A 121 34.46 -23.65 -17.19
CA GLU A 121 33.63 -23.65 -18.39
C GLU A 121 32.18 -23.28 -18.05
N THR A 122 31.61 -23.94 -17.04
CA THR A 122 30.27 -23.62 -16.54
C THR A 122 30.19 -22.17 -16.07
N TYR A 123 31.14 -21.72 -15.25
CA TYR A 123 31.20 -20.34 -14.77
C TYR A 123 31.22 -19.31 -15.90
N LEU A 124 32.09 -19.49 -16.90
CA LEU A 124 32.20 -18.56 -18.02
C LEU A 124 30.92 -18.54 -18.87
N ARG A 125 30.26 -19.68 -19.05
CA ARG A 125 28.97 -19.79 -19.74
C ARG A 125 27.89 -19.00 -19.00
N VAL A 126 27.64 -19.34 -17.74
CA VAL A 126 26.50 -18.79 -16.97
C VAL A 126 26.67 -17.32 -16.61
N THR A 127 27.91 -16.82 -16.55
CA THR A 127 28.19 -15.39 -16.35
C THR A 127 28.27 -14.59 -17.65
N GLY A 128 28.09 -15.22 -18.81
CA GLY A 128 28.14 -14.56 -20.13
C GLY A 128 29.56 -14.11 -20.55
N GLN A 129 30.60 -14.69 -19.96
CA GLN A 129 32.00 -14.37 -20.25
C GLN A 129 32.63 -15.27 -21.32
N GLN A 130 31.95 -16.35 -21.72
CA GLN A 130 32.46 -17.33 -22.69
C GLN A 130 32.86 -16.70 -24.03
N ASP A 131 32.11 -15.71 -24.50
CA ASP A 131 32.33 -15.04 -25.78
C ASP A 131 33.33 -13.87 -25.70
N LEU A 132 33.75 -13.46 -24.49
CA LEU A 132 34.68 -12.35 -24.31
C LEU A 132 36.12 -12.78 -24.69
N PRO A 133 36.97 -11.86 -25.18
CA PRO A 133 38.40 -12.12 -25.32
C PRO A 133 39.05 -12.50 -23.99
N ALA A 134 40.02 -13.41 -23.99
CA ALA A 134 40.64 -13.94 -22.76
C ALA A 134 41.17 -12.86 -21.80
N HIS A 135 41.69 -11.74 -22.32
CA HIS A 135 42.20 -10.63 -21.51
C HIS A 135 41.10 -9.80 -20.81
N ARG A 136 39.83 -9.99 -21.17
CA ARG A 136 38.66 -9.34 -20.57
C ARG A 136 37.87 -10.26 -19.63
N ARG A 137 38.20 -11.55 -19.59
CA ARG A 137 37.55 -12.53 -18.71
C ARG A 137 38.10 -12.39 -17.30
N ILE A 138 37.23 -12.56 -16.32
CA ILE A 138 37.62 -12.75 -14.93
C ILE A 138 37.62 -14.26 -14.68
N PRO A 139 38.76 -14.91 -14.42
CA PRO A 139 38.79 -16.36 -14.18
C PRO A 139 38.00 -16.74 -12.92
N GLN A 140 37.43 -17.94 -12.90
CA GLN A 140 36.60 -18.45 -11.79
C GLN A 140 37.33 -18.35 -10.45
N VAL A 141 38.61 -18.74 -10.42
CA VAL A 141 39.46 -18.70 -9.22
C VAL A 141 39.69 -17.27 -8.70
N THR A 142 39.65 -16.28 -9.58
CA THR A 142 39.74 -14.86 -9.20
C THR A 142 38.38 -14.35 -8.74
N PHE A 143 37.31 -14.72 -9.44
CA PHE A 143 35.95 -14.37 -9.11
C PHE A 143 35.50 -14.91 -7.74
N SER A 144 35.83 -16.15 -7.38
CA SER A 144 35.44 -16.75 -6.09
C SER A 144 35.94 -15.95 -4.87
N LYS A 145 37.09 -15.27 -5.00
CA LYS A 145 37.62 -14.36 -3.97
C LYS A 145 36.75 -13.11 -3.75
N THR A 146 35.80 -12.86 -4.64
CA THR A 146 34.86 -11.74 -4.55
C THR A 146 33.56 -12.08 -3.82
N VAL A 147 33.40 -13.29 -3.27
CA VAL A 147 32.17 -13.70 -2.53
C VAL A 147 31.78 -12.75 -1.40
N ARG A 148 32.75 -12.05 -0.81
CA ARG A 148 32.50 -11.00 0.18
C ARG A 148 31.63 -9.84 -0.34
N TYR A 149 31.68 -9.53 -1.64
CA TYR A 149 30.84 -8.50 -2.25
C TYR A 149 29.38 -8.96 -2.31
N TRP A 150 29.15 -10.22 -2.71
CA TRP A 150 27.83 -10.84 -2.68
C TRP A 150 27.23 -10.86 -1.27
N HIS A 151 27.98 -11.32 -0.26
CA HIS A 151 27.47 -11.34 1.12
C HIS A 151 27.16 -9.95 1.68
N ARG A 152 27.94 -8.92 1.30
CA ARG A 152 27.64 -7.53 1.68
C ARG A 152 26.35 -7.05 1.02
N PHE A 153 26.17 -7.34 -0.25
CA PHE A 153 24.95 -7.04 -0.98
C PHE A 153 23.72 -7.73 -0.37
N GLU A 154 23.79 -9.04 -0.08
CA GLU A 154 22.71 -9.76 0.60
C GLU A 154 22.41 -9.21 2.00
N SER A 155 23.45 -8.84 2.76
CA SER A 155 23.26 -8.27 4.10
C SER A 155 22.61 -6.89 4.03
N TRP A 156 22.99 -6.08 3.05
CA TRP A 156 22.36 -4.78 2.81
C TRP A 156 20.90 -4.95 2.38
N LEU A 157 20.61 -5.85 1.43
CA LEU A 157 19.25 -6.17 1.01
C LEU A 157 18.39 -6.64 2.19
N ALA A 158 18.91 -7.56 3.01
CA ALA A 158 18.21 -8.04 4.20
C ALA A 158 17.85 -6.90 5.15
N GLN A 159 18.78 -5.98 5.38
CA GLN A 159 18.53 -4.80 6.23
C GLN A 159 17.47 -3.90 5.63
N GLN A 160 17.54 -3.59 4.33
CA GLN A 160 16.55 -2.71 3.68
C GLN A 160 15.14 -3.30 3.73
N LEU A 161 14.98 -4.59 3.44
CA LEU A 161 13.68 -5.27 3.49
C LEU A 161 13.08 -5.22 4.89
N GLN A 162 13.92 -5.48 5.91
CA GLN A 162 13.51 -5.39 7.30
C GLN A 162 13.12 -3.95 7.67
N ASP A 163 13.91 -2.95 7.29
CA ASP A 163 13.65 -1.54 7.62
C ASP A 163 12.37 -1.02 6.96
N ILE A 164 12.12 -1.40 5.70
CA ILE A 164 10.90 -1.05 4.96
C ILE A 164 9.69 -1.66 5.66
N THR A 165 9.68 -2.98 5.84
CA THR A 165 8.52 -3.66 6.45
C THR A 165 8.31 -3.27 7.90
N GLN A 166 9.37 -3.01 8.65
CA GLN A 166 9.30 -2.49 10.02
C GLN A 166 8.69 -1.08 10.06
N HIS A 167 9.06 -0.22 9.13
CA HIS A 167 8.50 1.11 8.98
C HIS A 167 7.01 1.04 8.63
N CYS A 168 6.66 0.30 7.58
CA CYS A 168 5.27 0.09 7.18
C CYS A 168 4.44 -0.49 8.32
N TYR A 169 4.94 -1.52 9.02
CA TYR A 169 4.26 -2.09 10.19
C TYR A 169 3.96 -1.04 11.26
N GLN A 170 4.94 -0.21 11.63
CA GLN A 170 4.75 0.81 12.66
C GLN A 170 3.71 1.85 12.25
N LYS A 171 3.82 2.37 11.03
CA LYS A 171 2.90 3.39 10.50
C LYS A 171 1.49 2.84 10.32
N LEU A 172 1.35 1.68 9.68
CA LEU A 172 0.05 1.08 9.39
C LEU A 172 -0.68 0.62 10.66
N LYS A 173 0.05 0.20 11.70
CA LYS A 173 -0.55 -0.10 12.99
C LYS A 173 -1.21 1.14 13.61
N CYS A 174 -0.54 2.28 13.56
CA CYS A 174 -1.09 3.55 14.04
C CYS A 174 -2.24 4.03 13.14
N PHE A 175 -2.08 3.90 11.83
CA PHE A 175 -3.13 4.19 10.84
C PHE A 175 -4.43 3.44 11.15
N VAL A 176 -4.38 2.10 11.22
CA VAL A 176 -5.57 1.29 11.50
C VAL A 176 -6.20 1.67 12.84
N ALA A 177 -5.39 1.89 13.88
CA ALA A 177 -5.91 2.32 15.18
C ALA A 177 -6.63 3.68 15.12
N ASN A 178 -6.11 4.62 14.33
CA ASN A 178 -6.72 5.95 14.18
C ASN A 178 -7.94 5.93 13.24
N CYS A 179 -8.05 4.95 12.34
CA CYS A 179 -9.25 4.73 11.52
C CYS A 179 -10.39 4.04 12.30
N THR A 180 -10.10 3.43 13.46
CA THR A 180 -11.14 2.81 14.29
C THR A 180 -11.87 3.85 15.15
N THR A 181 -13.04 4.28 14.68
CA THR A 181 -13.98 5.11 15.44
C THR A 181 -15.16 4.28 15.90
N GLU A 182 -15.57 4.40 17.18
CA GLU A 182 -16.82 3.78 17.65
C GLU A 182 -18.04 4.45 17.02
N PRO A 183 -18.92 3.71 16.33
CA PRO A 183 -20.13 4.26 15.76
C PRO A 183 -21.05 4.86 16.83
N ARG A 184 -21.47 6.11 16.66
CA ARG A 184 -22.36 6.78 17.62
C ARG A 184 -23.27 7.80 16.96
N GLN A 185 -24.45 8.00 17.55
CA GLN A 185 -25.34 9.09 17.16
C GLN A 185 -24.81 10.42 17.70
N LEU A 186 -24.71 11.41 16.82
CA LEU A 186 -24.28 12.76 17.19
C LEU A 186 -25.45 13.68 17.49
N ARG A 187 -26.46 13.68 16.62
CA ARG A 187 -27.60 14.60 16.71
C ARG A 187 -28.88 13.96 16.19
N GLU A 188 -30.00 14.45 16.69
CA GLU A 188 -31.34 14.18 16.16
C GLU A 188 -32.02 15.52 15.88
N PHE A 189 -32.59 15.67 14.69
CA PHE A 189 -33.40 16.81 14.31
C PHE A 189 -34.82 16.32 14.06
N ARG A 190 -35.79 16.86 14.79
CA ARG A 190 -37.20 16.48 14.66
C ARG A 190 -37.95 17.54 13.85
N GLY A 191 -38.75 17.09 12.91
CA GLY A 191 -39.64 17.92 12.10
C GLY A 191 -41.07 17.37 12.11
N GLU A 192 -41.95 17.98 11.32
CA GLU A 192 -43.37 17.62 11.26
C GLU A 192 -43.61 16.22 10.67
N TYR A 193 -42.80 15.83 9.69
CA TYR A 193 -42.94 14.56 8.96
C TYR A 193 -42.17 13.39 9.61
N GLY A 194 -41.26 13.67 10.55
CA GLY A 194 -40.39 12.66 11.14
C GLY A 194 -39.11 13.24 11.75
N SER A 195 -37.99 12.51 11.66
CA SER A 195 -36.71 12.92 12.24
C SER A 195 -35.52 12.56 11.35
N LEU A 196 -34.53 13.45 11.30
CA LEU A 196 -33.19 13.17 10.77
C LEU A 196 -32.27 12.78 11.92
N ARG A 197 -31.54 11.67 11.80
CA ARG A 197 -30.57 11.22 12.79
C ARG A 197 -29.19 11.15 12.16
N LEU A 198 -28.27 11.93 12.70
CA LEU A 198 -26.88 11.98 12.27
C LEU A 198 -26.04 11.03 13.13
N PHE A 199 -25.32 10.13 12.47
CA PHE A 199 -24.36 9.21 13.06
C PHE A 199 -22.97 9.52 12.50
N VAL A 200 -21.96 9.15 13.28
CA VAL A 200 -20.57 9.05 12.82
C VAL A 200 -20.12 7.61 13.06
N GLY A 201 -19.31 7.10 12.15
CA GLY A 201 -18.64 5.81 12.25
C GLY A 201 -17.25 5.88 11.61
N PRO A 202 -16.52 4.75 11.62
CA PRO A 202 -15.27 4.66 10.88
C PRO A 202 -15.56 4.79 9.38
N GLN A 203 -14.66 5.42 8.63
CA GLN A 203 -14.66 5.29 7.18
C GLN A 203 -14.24 3.86 6.82
N ASP A 204 -14.87 3.26 5.82
CA ASP A 204 -14.43 1.98 5.29
C ASP A 204 -13.17 2.19 4.45
N ILE A 205 -12.02 1.83 5.01
CA ILE A 205 -10.72 1.99 4.36
C ILE A 205 -10.57 1.10 3.13
N ASP A 206 -11.36 0.02 3.03
CA ASP A 206 -11.35 -0.90 1.89
C ASP A 206 -12.17 -0.33 0.71
N GLU A 207 -13.05 0.65 0.96
CA GLU A 207 -13.85 1.33 -0.07
C GLU A 207 -13.18 2.62 -0.61
N ILE A 208 -12.03 3.02 -0.08
CA ILE A 208 -11.29 4.18 -0.60
C ILE A 208 -10.82 3.89 -2.03
N ASP A 209 -11.29 4.68 -3.00
CA ASP A 209 -10.87 4.56 -4.40
C ASP A 209 -9.44 5.08 -4.60
N ILE A 210 -8.46 4.20 -4.35
CA ILE A 210 -7.04 4.51 -4.51
C ILE A 210 -6.67 4.90 -5.95
N LEU A 211 -7.47 4.53 -6.97
CA LEU A 211 -7.15 4.82 -8.37
C LEU A 211 -7.44 6.28 -8.73
N GLU A 212 -8.24 6.99 -7.93
CA GLU A 212 -8.51 8.41 -8.11
C GLU A 212 -7.32 9.29 -7.65
N PHE A 213 -6.45 8.76 -6.78
CA PHE A 213 -5.39 9.52 -6.14
C PHE A 213 -4.00 9.20 -6.67
N ASN A 214 -3.12 10.20 -6.64
CA ASN A 214 -1.70 9.98 -6.91
C ASN A 214 -1.07 9.16 -5.76
N PRO A 215 -0.12 8.25 -6.04
CA PRO A 215 0.49 7.44 -5.00
C PRO A 215 1.18 8.26 -3.88
N GLU A 216 1.86 9.35 -4.23
CA GLU A 216 2.47 10.27 -3.26
C GLU A 216 1.44 10.88 -2.28
N TYR A 217 0.22 11.13 -2.78
CA TYR A 217 -0.87 11.60 -1.94
C TYR A 217 -1.30 10.52 -0.96
N ILE A 218 -1.43 9.26 -1.42
CA ILE A 218 -1.82 8.13 -0.57
C ILE A 218 -0.80 7.94 0.56
N VAL A 219 0.50 7.93 0.25
CA VAL A 219 1.56 7.82 1.26
C VAL A 219 1.46 8.96 2.27
N SER A 220 1.35 10.21 1.81
CA SER A 220 1.22 11.38 2.67
C SER A 220 -0.03 11.30 3.54
N TRP A 221 -1.16 10.89 2.98
CA TRP A 221 -2.43 10.80 3.67
C TRP A 221 -2.41 9.75 4.78
N VAL A 222 -1.93 8.53 4.47
CA VAL A 222 -1.75 7.46 5.47
C VAL A 222 -0.83 7.91 6.59
N ASP A 223 0.28 8.60 6.28
CA ASP A 223 1.19 9.13 7.30
C ASP A 223 0.53 10.16 8.20
N LYS A 224 -0.26 11.10 7.64
CA LYS A 224 -0.97 12.12 8.43
C LYS A 224 -2.02 11.50 9.35
N VAL A 225 -2.75 10.49 8.87
CA VAL A 225 -3.71 9.74 9.69
C VAL A 225 -2.98 8.95 10.78
N ALA A 226 -1.89 8.26 10.44
CA ALA A 226 -1.08 7.52 11.41
C ALA A 226 -0.48 8.43 12.50
N ASP A 227 -0.07 9.65 12.13
CA ASP A 227 0.45 10.66 13.05
C ASP A 227 -0.66 11.37 13.85
N GLY A 228 -1.93 11.06 13.58
CA GLY A 228 -3.09 11.56 14.32
C GLY A 228 -3.41 13.02 14.03
N LEU A 229 -3.06 13.52 12.84
CA LEU A 229 -3.37 14.90 12.45
C LEU A 229 -4.87 15.11 12.21
N PHE A 230 -5.55 14.08 11.70
CA PHE A 230 -7.00 14.01 11.56
C PHE A 230 -7.46 12.56 11.63
N THR A 231 -8.77 12.36 11.77
CA THR A 231 -9.41 11.04 11.79
C THR A 231 -10.38 10.91 10.62
N PRO A 232 -10.18 9.94 9.70
CA PRO A 232 -11.14 9.66 8.66
C PRO A 232 -12.40 9.02 9.26
N VAL A 233 -13.56 9.57 8.94
CA VAL A 233 -14.87 9.10 9.41
C VAL A 233 -15.89 9.09 8.30
N CYS A 234 -16.91 8.25 8.45
CA CYS A 234 -18.11 8.30 7.62
C CYS A 234 -19.27 8.85 8.46
N PHE A 235 -19.90 9.91 7.97
CA PHE A 235 -21.15 10.43 8.50
C PHE A 235 -22.32 9.74 7.81
N VAL A 236 -23.33 9.35 8.60
CA VAL A 236 -24.56 8.77 8.07
C VAL A 236 -25.75 9.56 8.58
N VAL A 237 -26.54 10.11 7.65
CA VAL A 237 -27.79 10.80 7.96
C VAL A 237 -28.96 9.92 7.55
N ASN A 238 -29.65 9.40 8.56
CA ASN A 238 -30.81 8.55 8.39
C ASN A 238 -32.10 9.37 8.51
N VAL A 239 -32.95 9.30 7.49
CA VAL A 239 -34.26 9.97 7.45
C VAL A 239 -35.32 9.00 7.93
N TYR A 240 -35.99 9.31 9.04
CA TYR A 240 -37.08 8.51 9.58
C TYR A 240 -38.41 9.23 9.43
N TYR A 241 -39.46 8.50 9.03
CA TYR A 241 -40.83 8.99 9.11
C TYR A 241 -41.33 9.02 10.56
N LYS A 242 -42.39 9.78 10.85
CA LYS A 242 -42.96 9.93 12.22
C LYS A 242 -43.32 8.61 12.92
N ASN A 243 -43.57 7.54 12.17
CA ASN A 243 -43.85 6.21 12.72
C ASN A 243 -42.56 5.37 12.99
N GLY A 244 -41.37 5.95 12.77
CA GLY A 244 -40.09 5.32 13.00
C GLY A 244 -39.53 4.49 11.84
N ILE A 245 -40.20 4.47 10.68
CA ILE A 245 -39.69 3.78 9.47
C ILE A 245 -38.52 4.58 8.89
N LEU A 246 -37.40 3.91 8.63
CA LEU A 246 -36.29 4.47 7.85
C LEU A 246 -36.73 4.63 6.41
N LEU A 247 -36.67 5.86 5.89
CA LEU A 247 -37.04 6.20 4.53
C LEU A 247 -35.82 6.19 3.61
N GLU A 248 -34.72 6.81 4.04
CA GLU A 248 -33.51 6.97 3.22
C GLU A 248 -32.27 7.17 4.10
N SER A 249 -31.08 6.85 3.58
CA SER A 249 -29.79 7.05 4.25
C SER A 249 -28.79 7.76 3.33
N PHE A 250 -28.10 8.76 3.85
CA PHE A 250 -27.08 9.52 3.13
C PHE A 250 -25.73 9.35 3.82
N THR A 251 -24.72 8.91 3.09
CA THR A 251 -23.35 8.73 3.60
C THR A 251 -22.45 9.86 3.12
N TRP A 252 -21.46 10.22 3.93
CA TRP A 252 -20.47 11.23 3.57
C TRP A 252 -19.16 10.99 4.30
N ASP A 253 -18.09 10.81 3.55
CA ASP A 253 -16.75 10.64 4.09
C ASP A 253 -16.10 12.00 4.38
N SER A 254 -15.40 12.09 5.50
CA SER A 254 -14.82 13.35 5.97
C SER A 254 -13.58 13.12 6.82
N GLU A 255 -12.66 14.07 6.76
CA GLU A 255 -11.45 14.12 7.58
C GLU A 255 -11.70 15.07 8.74
N VAL A 256 -11.70 14.54 9.97
CA VAL A 256 -12.05 15.32 11.17
C VAL A 256 -10.84 15.53 12.05
N ASP A 257 -10.43 16.79 12.25
CA ASP A 257 -9.31 17.17 13.12
C ASP A 257 -9.50 16.72 14.58
N ASN A 258 -10.74 16.78 15.09
CA ASN A 258 -11.05 16.40 16.46
C ASN A 258 -12.42 15.73 16.58
N ILE A 259 -12.40 14.40 16.66
CA ILE A 259 -13.61 13.58 16.75
C ILE A 259 -14.46 13.84 18.01
N ASN A 260 -13.87 14.41 19.06
CA ASN A 260 -14.59 14.78 20.27
C ASN A 260 -15.24 16.15 20.17
N ARG A 261 -14.91 16.94 19.13
CA ARG A 261 -15.39 18.31 18.94
C ARG A 261 -15.78 18.61 17.49
N MET A 262 -16.63 17.76 16.92
CA MET A 262 -17.17 17.95 15.58
C MET A 262 -18.09 19.16 15.47
N THR A 263 -18.03 19.83 14.33
CA THR A 263 -18.80 21.01 13.95
C THR A 263 -19.69 20.72 12.74
N SER A 264 -20.59 21.65 12.42
CA SER A 264 -21.44 21.52 11.23
C SER A 264 -20.68 21.57 9.91
N CYS A 265 -19.42 22.02 9.90
CA CYS A 265 -18.59 21.97 8.70
C CYS A 265 -18.23 20.52 8.32
N ASP A 266 -18.09 19.64 9.32
CA ASP A 266 -17.63 18.26 9.11
C ASP A 266 -18.70 17.38 8.46
N TYR A 267 -19.96 17.55 8.87
CA TYR A 267 -21.11 16.74 8.43
C TYR A 267 -22.14 17.54 7.61
N GLY A 268 -21.84 18.80 7.31
CA GLY A 268 -22.79 19.74 6.70
C GLY A 268 -23.30 19.28 5.34
N GLU A 269 -22.45 18.63 4.55
CA GLU A 269 -22.79 18.14 3.22
C GLU A 269 -23.79 16.98 3.29
N ALA A 270 -23.51 15.96 4.13
CA ALA A 270 -24.43 14.86 4.41
C ALA A 270 -25.82 15.34 4.85
N MET A 271 -25.84 16.32 5.77
CA MET A 271 -27.09 16.92 6.25
C MET A 271 -27.80 17.72 5.16
N SER A 272 -27.06 18.44 4.31
CA SER A 272 -27.63 19.25 3.23
C SER A 272 -28.31 18.37 2.18
N GLN A 273 -27.70 17.25 1.81
CA GLN A 273 -28.31 16.26 0.90
C GLN A 273 -29.60 15.68 1.48
N ALA A 274 -29.58 15.25 2.74
CA ALA A 274 -30.77 14.73 3.41
C ALA A 274 -31.90 15.77 3.52
N ILE A 275 -31.57 17.02 3.85
CA ILE A 275 -32.54 18.12 3.92
C ILE A 275 -33.14 18.42 2.54
N SER A 276 -32.30 18.48 1.49
CA SER A 276 -32.76 18.70 0.12
C SER A 276 -33.75 17.61 -0.30
N TRP A 277 -33.40 16.35 -0.05
CA TRP A 277 -34.27 15.22 -0.34
C TRP A 277 -35.61 15.31 0.41
N VAL A 278 -35.60 15.63 1.70
CA VAL A 278 -36.85 15.78 2.48
C VAL A 278 -37.74 16.87 1.87
N ARG A 279 -37.16 18.01 1.47
CA ARG A 279 -37.92 19.09 0.81
C ARG A 279 -38.51 18.60 -0.51
N GLU A 280 -37.74 17.92 -1.34
CA GLU A 280 -38.23 17.39 -2.62
C GLU A 280 -39.38 16.38 -2.45
N GLN A 281 -39.32 15.54 -1.41
CA GLN A 281 -40.35 14.52 -1.17
C GLN A 281 -41.64 15.07 -0.55
N PHE A 282 -41.54 16.05 0.36
CA PHE A 282 -42.69 16.50 1.16
C PHE A 282 -43.15 17.93 0.86
N GLU A 283 -42.30 18.75 0.25
CA GLU A 283 -42.58 20.12 -0.18
C GLU A 283 -42.64 20.16 -1.72
N GLN A 284 -43.74 19.69 -2.33
CA GLN A 284 -43.97 19.95 -3.75
C GLN A 284 -44.25 21.45 -4.00
N PRO A 285 -43.82 22.02 -5.15
CA PRO A 285 -44.18 23.39 -5.50
C PRO A 285 -45.70 23.50 -5.60
N VAL A 286 -46.26 24.59 -5.08
CA VAL A 286 -47.68 24.92 -5.26
C VAL A 286 -47.95 25.01 -6.76
N ILE A 287 -48.49 23.95 -7.34
CA ILE A 287 -49.09 24.02 -8.68
C ILE A 287 -50.41 24.74 -8.47
N ASP A 288 -50.46 26.02 -8.81
CA ASP A 288 -51.72 26.78 -8.93
C ASP A 288 -52.63 26.03 -9.92
N GLN A 289 -53.51 25.18 -9.40
CA GLN A 289 -54.55 24.58 -10.20
C GLN A 289 -55.57 25.68 -10.52
N PRO A 290 -55.85 25.97 -11.80
CA PRO A 290 -56.87 26.95 -12.14
C PRO A 290 -58.22 26.44 -11.62
N VAL A 291 -58.82 27.24 -10.73
CA VAL A 291 -60.16 27.00 -10.18
C VAL A 291 -61.15 26.83 -11.34
N PRO A 292 -61.95 25.74 -11.40
CA PRO A 292 -62.96 25.60 -12.43
C PRO A 292 -64.00 26.71 -12.27
N GLN A 293 -64.11 27.60 -13.26
CA GLN A 293 -65.22 28.55 -13.31
C GLN A 293 -66.51 27.74 -13.49
N GLN A 294 -67.38 27.79 -12.47
CA GLN A 294 -68.74 27.24 -12.59
C GLN A 294 -69.49 28.00 -13.70
N PRO A 295 -70.28 27.30 -14.54
CA PRO A 295 -71.02 27.92 -15.63
C PRO A 295 -72.08 28.87 -15.07
N ARG A 296 -72.05 30.13 -15.50
CA ARG A 296 -73.14 31.08 -15.23
C ARG A 296 -74.39 30.63 -16.00
N LEU A 297 -75.42 30.22 -15.28
CA LEU A 297 -76.78 30.14 -15.81
C LEU A 297 -77.26 31.56 -16.12
N ALA A 298 -77.48 31.87 -17.40
CA ALA A 298 -78.22 33.04 -17.82
C ALA A 298 -79.71 32.67 -17.93
N ALA A 299 -80.54 33.50 -17.30
CA ALA A 299 -82.00 33.52 -17.39
C ALA A 299 -82.48 34.08 -18.74
#